data_AF-A0A813W9I0-F1
#
_entry.id   AF-A0A813W9I0-F1
#
_cell.length_a   1.000
_cell.length_b   1.000
_cell.length_c   1.000
_cell.angle_alpha   90.00
_cell.angle_beta   90.00
_cell.angle_gamma   90.00
#
_symmetry.space_group_name_H-M   'P 1'
#
loop_
_entity.id
_entity.type
_entity.pdbx_description
1 polymer ?
#
loop_
_entity_poly.entity_id
_entity_poly.type
_entity_poly.pdbx_seq_one_letter_code
_entity_poly.pdbx_strand_id
1 'polypeptide(L)'
;MNVEIFKINQQLELSFKFNKAIIEKVKTIKGAKFNGNQKLWSVPLESQDDLLSTFRASEINYEFVNRQDERKNRETNSLVTILNQDDFTVKLPIPKPLWSILNVYGKISGTEKEWVFTKELFMDFHKLCVELNIGVIYKN
;
A
#
# COMPACT_ATOMS: atom_id res chain seq x y z
N MET A 1 11.06 11.94 -23.71
CA MET A 1 9.84 11.11 -23.60
C MET A 1 10.18 10.10 -22.55
N ASN A 2 9.47 10.11 -21.42
CA ASN A 2 9.93 9.39 -20.24
C ASN A 2 8.91 8.31 -19.91
N VAL A 3 9.40 7.08 -19.78
CA VAL A 3 8.65 5.93 -19.33
C VAL A 3 9.13 5.63 -17.91
N GLU A 4 8.22 5.73 -16.95
CA GLU A 4 8.50 5.39 -15.56
C GLU A 4 8.26 3.89 -15.39
N ILE A 5 9.26 3.19 -14.86
CA ILE A 5 9.20 1.74 -14.63
C ILE A 5 9.38 1.46 -13.15
N PHE A 6 8.43 0.69 -12.60
CA PHE A 6 8.38 0.31 -11.21
C PHE A 6 8.42 -1.22 -11.09
N LYS A 7 9.36 -1.76 -10.31
CA LYS A 7 9.42 -3.20 -10.05
C LYS A 7 8.58 -3.59 -8.85
N ILE A 8 7.52 -4.36 -9.05
CA ILE A 8 6.67 -4.88 -7.96
C ILE A 8 6.56 -6.40 -8.05
N ASN A 9 7.10 -7.08 -7.04
CA ASN A 9 7.15 -8.53 -6.96
C ASN A 9 7.83 -9.12 -8.21
N GLN A 10 7.08 -9.90 -8.99
CA GLN A 10 7.54 -10.50 -10.25
C GLN A 10 6.98 -9.79 -11.49
N GLN A 11 6.60 -8.52 -11.36
CA GLN A 11 6.11 -7.70 -12.47
C GLN A 11 6.81 -6.34 -12.50
N LEU A 12 6.93 -5.80 -13.70
CA LEU A 12 7.34 -4.44 -13.98
C LEU A 12 6.08 -3.66 -14.39
N GLU A 13 5.75 -2.63 -13.64
CA GLU A 13 4.68 -1.70 -13.99
C GLU A 13 5.25 -0.50 -14.72
N LEU A 14 4.60 -0.09 -15.81
CA LEU A 14 5.00 1.04 -16.63
C LEU A 14 3.93 2.12 -16.63
N SER A 15 4.36 3.34 -16.34
CA SER A 15 3.55 4.55 -16.39
C SER A 15 4.17 5.53 -17.38
N PHE A 16 3.34 6.05 -18.28
CA PHE A 16 3.75 7.07 -19.24
C PHE A 16 2.53 7.81 -19.79
N LYS A 17 2.73 9.04 -20.25
CA LYS A 17 1.69 9.80 -20.96
C LYS A 17 1.30 9.06 -22.23
N PHE A 18 0.01 9.10 -22.58
CA PHE A 18 -0.51 8.42 -23.78
C PHE A 18 0.35 8.74 -25.00
N ASN A 19 0.96 7.70 -25.55
CA ASN A 19 1.74 7.78 -26.75
C ASN A 19 1.58 6.50 -27.55
N LYS A 20 1.07 6.63 -28.77
CA LYS A 20 0.76 5.49 -29.63
C LYS A 20 2.00 4.63 -29.94
N ALA A 21 3.15 5.26 -30.19
CA ALA A 21 4.39 4.56 -30.50
C ALA A 21 4.91 3.76 -29.29
N ILE A 22 4.83 4.30 -28.07
CA ILE A 22 5.17 3.55 -26.85
C ILE A 22 4.20 2.38 -26.67
N ILE A 23 2.90 2.59 -26.86
CA ILE A 23 1.90 1.52 -26.71
C ILE A 23 2.17 0.38 -27.69
N GLU A 24 2.48 0.70 -28.95
CA GLU A 24 2.80 -0.31 -29.96
C GLU A 24 4.05 -1.11 -29.57
N LYS A 25 5.08 -0.44 -29.04
CA LYS A 25 6.28 -1.08 -28.47
C LYS A 25 5.97 -1.97 -27.26
N VAL A 26 5.21 -1.50 -26.27
CA VAL A 26 4.90 -2.30 -25.07
C VAL A 26 4.08 -3.54 -25.43
N LYS A 27 3.20 -3.44 -26.43
CA LYS A 27 2.39 -4.57 -26.90
C LYS A 27 3.18 -5.71 -27.55
N THR A 28 4.41 -5.46 -28.03
CA THR A 28 5.24 -6.54 -28.60
C THR A 28 5.87 -7.41 -27.52
N ILE A 29 5.89 -6.95 -26.26
CA ILE A 29 6.52 -7.66 -25.15
C ILE A 29 5.59 -8.79 -24.69
N LYS A 30 6.13 -10.01 -24.62
CA LYS A 30 5.37 -11.19 -24.22
C LYS A 30 4.84 -11.04 -22.79
N GLY A 31 3.53 -11.25 -22.64
CA GLY A 31 2.85 -11.18 -21.34
C GLY A 31 2.48 -9.77 -20.88
N ALA A 32 2.74 -8.73 -21.68
CA ALA A 32 2.33 -7.37 -21.36
C ALA A 32 0.80 -7.25 -21.29
N LYS A 33 0.29 -6.61 -20.23
CA LYS A 33 -1.14 -6.38 -20.00
C LYS A 33 -1.40 -4.93 -19.63
N PHE A 34 -2.48 -4.35 -20.12
CA PHE A 34 -2.91 -3.02 -19.71
C PHE A 34 -3.92 -3.11 -18.56
N ASN A 35 -3.68 -2.35 -17.49
CA ASN A 35 -4.61 -2.19 -16.38
C ASN A 35 -5.37 -0.86 -16.55
N GLY A 36 -6.62 -0.95 -17.03
CA GLY A 36 -7.46 0.23 -17.28
C GLY A 36 -7.82 1.03 -16.03
N ASN A 37 -7.90 0.38 -14.87
CA ASN A 37 -8.25 1.05 -13.61
C ASN A 37 -7.12 1.97 -13.13
N GLN A 38 -5.87 1.50 -13.25
CA GLN A 38 -4.68 2.23 -12.82
C GLN A 38 -4.00 3.00 -13.96
N LYS A 39 -4.46 2.81 -15.20
CA LYS A 39 -3.89 3.39 -16.44
C LYS A 39 -2.40 3.08 -16.61
N LEU A 40 -1.96 1.88 -16.22
CA LEU A 40 -0.58 1.42 -16.31
C LEU A 40 -0.48 0.11 -17.10
N TRP A 41 0.70 -0.16 -17.62
CA TRP A 41 1.02 -1.46 -18.22
C TRP A 41 1.74 -2.32 -17.20
N SER A 42 1.49 -3.62 -17.20
CA SER A 42 2.22 -4.60 -16.41
C SER A 42 2.90 -5.61 -17.34
N VAL A 43 4.17 -5.87 -17.07
CA VAL A 43 5.02 -6.77 -17.83
C VAL A 43 5.65 -7.77 -16.86
N PRO A 44 5.71 -9.08 -17.19
CA PRO A 44 6.41 -10.05 -16.36
C PRO A 44 7.88 -9.68 -16.18
N LEU A 45 8.43 -9.90 -14.98
CA LEU A 45 9.84 -9.61 -14.70
C LEU A 45 10.79 -10.44 -15.58
N GLU A 46 10.38 -11.64 -15.99
CA GLU A 46 11.12 -12.48 -16.95
C GLU A 46 11.30 -11.82 -18.33
N SER A 47 10.41 -10.90 -18.72
CA SER A 47 10.50 -10.14 -19.97
C SER A 47 11.26 -8.81 -19.82
N GLN A 48 12.05 -8.64 -18.75
CA GLN A 48 12.79 -7.41 -18.48
C GLN A 48 13.76 -7.05 -19.60
N ASP A 49 14.48 -8.04 -20.14
CA ASP A 49 15.48 -7.78 -21.19
C ASP A 49 14.81 -7.35 -22.52
N ASP A 50 13.65 -7.94 -22.84
CA ASP A 50 12.82 -7.52 -23.97
C ASP A 50 12.33 -6.08 -23.79
N LEU A 51 11.93 -5.72 -22.57
CA LEU A 51 11.50 -4.37 -22.24
C LEU A 51 12.66 -3.38 -22.39
N LEU A 52 13.82 -3.66 -21.80
CA LEU A 52 14.98 -2.77 -21.85
C LEU A 52 15.57 -2.63 -23.26
N SER A 53 15.48 -3.67 -24.09
CA SER A 53 15.92 -3.60 -25.50
C SER A 53 14.96 -2.83 -26.41
N THR A 54 13.68 -2.73 -26.02
CA THR A 54 12.64 -2.01 -26.78
C THR A 54 12.77 -0.48 -26.66
N PHE A 55 13.38 0.00 -25.57
CA PHE A 55 13.53 1.42 -25.26
C PHE A 55 14.99 1.85 -25.24
N ARG A 56 15.26 3.11 -25.58
CA ARG A 56 16.61 3.66 -25.40
C ARG A 56 16.82 4.00 -23.92
N ALA A 57 18.06 3.91 -23.44
CA ALA A 57 18.38 4.27 -22.06
C ALA A 57 17.92 5.70 -21.67
N SER A 58 17.90 6.64 -22.62
CA SER A 58 17.42 8.02 -22.41
C SER A 58 15.90 8.16 -22.33
N GLU A 59 15.14 7.11 -22.64
CA GLU A 59 13.67 7.12 -22.64
C GLU A 59 13.08 6.54 -21.35
N ILE A 60 13.91 5.90 -20.53
CA ILE A 60 13.47 5.15 -19.35
C ILE A 60 13.94 5.86 -18.08
N ASN A 61 13.02 6.07 -17.15
CA ASN A 61 13.35 6.27 -15.75
C ASN A 61 12.99 4.99 -14.99
N TYR A 62 13.99 4.27 -14.50
CA TYR A 62 13.81 2.98 -13.85
C TYR A 62 14.02 3.15 -12.34
N GLU A 63 12.95 3.04 -11.57
CA GLU A 63 12.99 3.18 -10.12
C GLU A 63 12.57 1.89 -9.42
N PHE A 64 13.35 1.48 -8.43
CA PHE A 64 13.00 0.37 -7.56
C PHE A 64 12.06 0.86 -6.47
N VAL A 65 10.76 0.92 -6.77
CA VAL A 65 9.74 1.24 -5.78
C VAL A 65 9.21 -0.04 -5.16
N ASN A 66 9.55 -0.28 -3.90
CA ASN A 66 8.99 -1.37 -3.13
C ASN A 66 7.59 -0.97 -2.68
N ARG A 67 6.53 -1.55 -3.25
CA ARG A 67 5.13 -1.15 -2.97
C ARG A 67 4.72 -1.28 -1.48
N GLN A 68 5.51 -1.96 -0.65
CA GLN A 68 5.33 -1.93 0.81
C GLN A 68 5.48 -0.50 1.38
N ASP A 69 6.35 0.33 0.79
CA ASP A 69 6.60 1.68 1.27
C ASP A 69 5.45 2.64 0.94
N GLU A 70 4.73 2.42 -0.16
CA GLU A 70 3.54 3.22 -0.51
C GLU A 70 2.32 2.90 0.36
N ARG A 71 2.15 1.63 0.79
CA ARG A 71 1.12 1.26 1.77
C ARG A 71 1.39 1.91 3.13
N LYS A 72 2.64 1.86 3.59
CA LYS A 72 3.08 2.61 4.77
C LYS A 72 2.80 4.10 4.62
N ASN A 73 3.07 4.73 3.47
CA ASN A 73 2.88 6.17 3.31
C ASN A 73 1.39 6.60 3.32
N ARG A 74 0.48 5.78 2.77
CA ARG A 74 -0.97 6.04 2.88
C ARG A 74 -1.51 5.81 4.29
N GLU A 75 -1.04 4.77 4.98
CA GLU A 75 -1.37 4.53 6.38
C GLU A 75 -0.83 5.65 7.27
N THR A 76 0.39 6.12 7.04
CA THR A 76 1.01 7.22 7.80
C THR A 76 0.21 8.51 7.64
N ASN A 77 -0.22 8.88 6.43
CA ASN A 77 -1.05 10.07 6.21
C ASN A 77 -2.47 9.95 6.79
N SER A 78 -3.05 8.74 6.80
CA SER A 78 -4.34 8.48 7.47
C SER A 78 -4.20 8.53 8.99
N LEU A 79 -3.13 7.97 9.56
CA LEU A 79 -2.85 7.99 10.99
C LEU A 79 -2.54 9.40 11.49
N VAL A 80 -1.80 10.21 10.73
CA VAL A 80 -1.52 11.63 11.07
C VAL A 80 -2.79 12.46 11.14
N THR A 81 -3.78 12.19 10.29
CA THR A 81 -5.09 12.87 10.33
C THR A 81 -5.88 12.47 11.58
N ILE A 82 -5.78 11.20 11.97
CA ILE A 82 -6.44 10.67 13.17
C ILE A 82 -5.76 11.24 14.43
N LEU A 83 -4.42 11.17 14.57
CA LEU A 83 -3.64 11.54 15.77
C LEU A 83 -3.74 13.00 16.27
N ASN A 84 -4.54 13.86 15.65
CA ASN A 84 -4.82 15.24 16.09
C ASN A 84 -6.07 15.38 16.99
N GLN A 85 -6.78 14.29 17.29
CA GLN A 85 -7.86 14.26 18.29
C GLN A 85 -7.33 13.76 19.64
N ASP A 86 -7.93 14.19 20.74
CA ASP A 86 -7.43 13.87 22.10
C ASP A 86 -7.77 12.44 22.54
N ASP A 87 -8.87 11.85 22.02
CA ASP A 87 -9.33 10.50 22.32
C ASP A 87 -9.78 9.77 21.05
N PHE A 88 -9.52 8.46 20.96
CA PHE A 88 -9.84 7.63 19.78
C PHE A 88 -10.68 6.42 20.12
N THR A 89 -11.74 6.15 19.34
CA THR A 89 -12.53 4.92 19.45
C THR A 89 -12.22 3.97 18.30
N VAL A 90 -11.76 2.76 18.62
CA VAL A 90 -11.47 1.73 17.62
C VAL A 90 -12.49 0.59 17.74
N LYS A 91 -13.09 0.21 16.60
CA LYS A 91 -13.90 -1.02 16.50
C LYS A 91 -13.04 -2.13 15.94
N LEU A 92 -12.87 -3.20 16.72
CA LEU A 92 -12.03 -4.31 16.32
C LEU A 92 -12.82 -5.62 16.37
N PRO A 93 -12.74 -6.45 15.32
CA PRO A 93 -13.27 -7.81 15.36
C PRO A 93 -12.28 -8.73 16.11
N ILE A 94 -12.12 -8.51 17.42
CA ILE A 94 -11.12 -9.24 18.21
C ILE A 94 -11.71 -10.54 18.74
N PRO A 95 -11.02 -11.68 18.53
CA PRO A 95 -11.33 -12.92 19.22
C PRO A 95 -11.31 -12.72 20.75
N LYS A 96 -12.30 -13.28 21.44
CA LYS A 96 -12.43 -13.24 22.92
C LYS A 96 -11.13 -13.49 23.71
N PRO A 97 -10.24 -14.42 23.28
CA PRO A 97 -9.01 -14.70 24.03
C PRO A 97 -8.03 -13.54 24.14
N LEU A 98 -8.10 -12.55 23.25
CA LEU A 98 -7.17 -11.41 23.23
C LEU A 98 -7.69 -10.21 24.02
N TRP A 99 -8.92 -10.27 24.56
CA TRP A 99 -9.53 -9.13 25.27
C TRP A 99 -8.77 -8.76 26.56
N SER A 100 -8.20 -9.75 27.25
CA SER A 100 -7.41 -9.51 28.47
C SER A 100 -6.12 -8.76 28.20
N ILE A 101 -5.49 -8.98 27.05
CA ILE A 101 -4.25 -8.31 26.63
C ILE A 101 -4.53 -6.84 26.32
N LEU A 102 -5.71 -6.54 25.79
CA LEU A 102 -6.07 -5.21 25.31
C LEU A 102 -6.61 -4.28 26.39
N ASN A 103 -7.09 -4.83 27.51
CA ASN A 103 -7.43 -4.08 28.73
C ASN A 103 -6.25 -3.29 29.30
N VAL A 104 -5.01 -3.59 28.90
CA VAL A 104 -3.81 -2.83 29.28
C VAL A 104 -3.71 -1.51 28.49
N TYR A 105 -4.27 -1.46 27.28
CA TYR A 105 -4.06 -0.37 26.33
C TYR A 105 -5.25 0.62 26.24
N GLY A 106 -6.39 0.32 26.86
CA GLY A 106 -7.54 1.22 26.80
C GLY A 106 -8.68 0.82 27.73
N LYS A 107 -9.70 1.68 27.80
CA LYS A 107 -10.95 1.39 28.51
C LYS A 107 -12.02 0.93 27.53
N ILE A 108 -12.74 -0.13 27.89
CA ILE A 108 -13.95 -0.55 27.19
C ILE A 108 -15.05 0.46 27.53
N SER A 109 -15.65 1.06 26.51
CA SER A 109 -16.77 1.98 26.65
C SER A 109 -18.01 1.40 25.97
N GLY A 110 -19.11 1.21 26.72
CA GLY A 110 -20.40 0.81 26.18
C GLY A 110 -20.68 -0.70 26.18
N THR A 111 -21.77 -1.08 25.50
CA THR A 111 -22.30 -2.45 25.40
C THR A 111 -21.78 -3.20 24.17
N GLU A 112 -21.16 -2.49 23.23
CA GLU A 112 -20.46 -3.06 22.08
C GLU A 112 -18.95 -2.86 22.24
N LYS A 113 -18.17 -3.72 21.59
CA LYS A 113 -16.70 -3.90 21.72
C LYS A 113 -15.92 -2.69 21.17
N GLU A 114 -16.16 -1.52 21.74
CA GLU A 114 -15.51 -0.26 21.42
C GLU A 114 -14.43 0.01 22.46
N TRP A 115 -13.22 0.25 21.97
CA TRP A 115 -12.06 0.51 22.79
C TRP A 115 -11.64 1.96 22.60
N VAL A 116 -11.55 2.68 23.71
CA VAL A 116 -11.05 4.06 23.71
C VAL A 116 -9.59 4.06 24.13
N PHE A 117 -8.73 4.62 23.28
CA PHE A 117 -7.28 4.71 23.49
C PHE A 117 -6.88 6.17 23.66
N THR A 118 -5.95 6.41 24.59
CA THR A 118 -5.17 7.65 24.59
C THR A 118 -4.17 7.61 23.45
N LYS A 119 -3.73 8.78 22.98
CA LYS A 119 -2.77 8.92 21.87
C LYS A 119 -1.48 8.09 22.06
N GLU A 120 -0.96 8.03 23.29
CA GLU A 120 0.26 7.28 23.60
C GLU A 120 0.04 5.76 23.47
N LEU A 121 -1.07 5.25 24.02
CA LEU A 121 -1.38 3.82 23.98
C LEU A 121 -1.81 3.34 22.60
N PHE A 122 -2.36 4.24 21.78
CA PHE A 122 -2.76 3.92 20.42
C PHE A 122 -1.57 3.52 19.54
N MET A 123 -0.42 4.20 19.68
CA MET A 123 0.76 3.91 18.85
C MET A 123 1.35 2.54 19.16
N ASP A 124 1.44 2.18 20.44
CA ASP A 124 1.90 0.85 20.87
C ASP A 124 0.92 -0.24 20.43
N PHE A 125 -0.38 0.01 20.56
CA PHE A 125 -1.43 -0.90 20.10
C PHE A 125 -1.42 -1.10 18.58
N HIS A 126 -1.25 -0.02 17.81
CA HIS A 126 -1.16 -0.08 16.36
C HIS A 126 0.05 -0.91 15.91
N LYS A 127 1.21 -0.66 16.51
CA LYS A 127 2.44 -1.42 16.25
C LYS A 127 2.23 -2.91 16.51
N LEU A 128 1.61 -3.26 17.64
CA LEU A 128 1.27 -4.64 17.97
C LEU A 128 0.33 -5.28 16.93
N CYS A 129 -0.70 -4.55 16.48
CA CYS A 129 -1.62 -5.06 15.44
C CYS A 129 -0.91 -5.33 14.12
N VAL A 130 0.03 -4.46 13.72
CA VAL A 130 0.85 -4.66 12.52
C VAL A 130 1.73 -5.90 12.68
N GLU A 131 2.40 -6.07 13.82
CA GLU A 131 3.23 -7.24 14.10
C GLU A 131 2.43 -8.56 14.10
N LEU A 132 1.18 -8.52 14.56
CA LEU A 132 0.27 -9.66 14.59
C LEU A 132 -0.56 -9.86 13.31
N ASN A 133 -0.36 -9.01 12.29
CA ASN A 133 -1.13 -9.02 11.05
C ASN A 133 -2.66 -8.93 11.28
N ILE A 134 -3.07 -8.09 12.22
CA ILE A 134 -4.48 -7.83 12.56
C ILE A 134 -4.96 -6.59 11.82
N GLY A 135 -6.02 -6.74 11.01
CA GLY A 135 -6.68 -5.61 10.36
C GLY A 135 -7.42 -4.74 11.37
N VAL A 136 -7.08 -3.45 11.42
CA VAL A 136 -7.72 -2.46 12.29
C VAL A 136 -8.55 -1.49 11.44
N ILE A 137 -9.79 -1.23 11.86
CA ILE A 137 -10.67 -0.24 11.22
C ILE A 137 -10.79 0.96 12.17
N TYR A 138 -10.26 2.10 11.74
CA TYR A 138 -10.39 3.36 12.44
C TYR A 138 -11.68 4.05 12.03
N LYS A 139 -12.41 4.60 13.00
CA LYS A 139 -13.57 5.47 12.75
C LYS A 139 -13.26 6.85 13.30
N ASN A 140 -13.58 7.87 12.50
CA ASN A 140 -13.58 9.27 12.90
C ASN A 140 -14.84 9.60 13.71
#